data_AF-A0A970J001-F1
#
_entry.id   AF-A0A970J001-F1
#
_cell.length_a   1.000
_cell.length_b   1.000
_cell.length_c   1.000
_cell.angle_alpha   90.00
_cell.angle_beta   90.00
_cell.angle_gamma   90.00
#
_symmetry.space_group_name_H-M   'P 1'
#
loop_
_entity.id
_entity.type
_entity.pdbx_description
1 polymer ?
#
loop_
_entity_poly.entity_id
_entity_poly.type
_entity_poly.pdbx_seq_one_letter_code
_entity_poly.pdbx_strand_id
1 'polypeptide(L)'
;MEMIKKRMFYTLSATMIVVFSTTYAILMTLERQDYRNYLQGEYSKNLYELINNIENIEDNLGKSAVVNSKEHSMMIFQDIYKDATAANDKLNSLPIPVEVTQDTTKFLSQVGDY
;
A
#
# COMPACT_ATOMS: atom_id res chain seq x y z
N MET A 1 26.82 57.53 5.35
CA MET A 1 26.36 56.81 4.13
C MET A 1 26.72 55.32 4.16
N GLU A 2 27.95 54.95 4.55
CA GLU A 2 28.43 53.57 4.76
C GLU A 2 27.52 52.68 5.64
N MET A 3 27.13 53.15 6.82
CA MET A 3 26.29 52.40 7.77
C MET A 3 24.92 52.02 7.18
N ILE A 4 24.31 52.90 6.38
CA ILE A 4 23.01 52.66 5.74
C ILE A 4 23.16 51.58 4.65
N LYS A 5 24.24 51.64 3.84
CA LYS A 5 24.55 50.61 2.83
C LYS A 5 24.76 49.23 3.45
N LYS A 6 25.49 49.14 4.57
CA LYS A 6 25.68 47.88 5.30
C LYS A 6 24.38 47.30 5.84
N ARG A 7 23.54 48.15 6.47
CA ARG A 7 22.21 47.71 6.95
C ARG A 7 21.32 47.22 5.80
N MET A 8 21.30 47.93 4.68
CA MET A 8 20.56 47.50 3.48
C MET A 8 21.06 46.16 2.94
N PHE A 9 22.38 45.94 2.92
CA PHE A 9 22.96 44.66 2.50
C PHE A 9 22.52 43.51 3.42
N TYR A 10 22.62 43.67 4.74
CA TYR A 10 22.18 42.63 5.68
C TYR A 10 20.69 42.33 5.57
N THR A 11 19.85 43.36 5.42
CA THR A 11 18.40 43.14 5.24
C THR A 11 18.11 42.41 3.93
N LEU A 12 18.83 42.72 2.85
CA LEU A 12 18.64 42.05 1.56
C LEU A 12 19.03 40.57 1.65
N SER A 13 20.19 40.27 2.25
CA SER A 13 20.64 38.90 2.46
C SER A 13 19.67 38.11 3.34
N ALA A 14 19.20 38.70 4.43
CA ALA A 14 18.23 38.06 5.33
C ALA A 14 16.91 37.75 4.61
N THR A 15 16.35 38.71 3.87
CA THR A 15 15.12 38.49 3.09
C THR A 15 15.32 37.39 2.05
N MET A 16 16.47 37.35 1.37
CA MET A 16 16.76 36.31 0.38
C MET A 16 16.80 34.92 1.03
N ILE A 17 17.50 34.77 2.17
CA ILE A 17 17.54 33.51 2.93
C ILE A 17 16.13 33.08 3.33
N VAL A 18 15.32 34.01 3.84
CA VAL A 18 13.94 33.72 4.22
C VAL A 18 13.16 33.22 3.01
N VAL A 19 13.18 33.92 1.87
CA VAL A 19 12.45 33.53 0.66
C VAL A 19 12.86 32.14 0.16
N PHE A 20 14.17 31.84 0.09
CA PHE A 20 14.64 30.52 -0.35
C PHE A 20 14.24 29.42 0.64
N SER A 21 14.43 29.64 1.94
CA SER A 21 14.07 28.66 2.96
C SER A 21 12.56 28.37 2.99
N THR A 22 11.71 29.40 2.86
CA THR A 22 10.26 29.23 2.81
C THR A 22 9.82 28.51 1.55
N THR A 23 10.42 28.84 0.40
CA THR A 23 10.10 28.18 -0.87
C THR A 23 10.47 26.70 -0.82
N TYR A 24 11.68 26.39 -0.34
CA TYR A 24 12.13 25.01 -0.17
C TYR A 24 11.26 24.24 0.81
N ALA A 25 10.89 24.83 1.94
CA ALA A 25 10.00 24.21 2.91
C ALA A 25 8.64 23.85 2.29
N ILE A 26 8.05 24.75 1.50
CA ILE A 26 6.78 24.50 0.81
C ILE A 26 6.93 23.35 -0.19
N LEU A 27 7.94 23.39 -1.07
CA LEU A 27 8.17 22.32 -2.06
C LEU A 27 8.36 20.96 -1.37
N MET A 28 9.17 20.91 -0.32
CA MET A 28 9.39 19.68 0.45
C MET A 28 8.09 19.17 1.09
N THR A 29 7.20 20.05 1.57
CA THR A 29 5.90 19.61 2.12
C THR A 29 4.96 19.06 1.05
N LEU A 30 4.96 19.65 -0.15
CA LEU A 30 4.16 19.18 -1.28
C LEU A 30 4.63 17.80 -1.76
N GLU A 31 5.95 17.62 -1.96
CA GLU A 31 6.52 16.32 -2.34
C GLU A 31 6.21 15.22 -1.31
N ARG A 32 6.31 15.55 -0.01
CA ARG A 32 5.94 14.62 1.07
C ARG A 32 4.46 14.27 1.03
N GLN A 33 3.58 15.23 0.74
CA GLN A 33 2.15 14.99 0.64
C GLN A 33 1.81 14.10 -0.55
N ASP A 34 2.39 14.38 -1.72
CA ASP A 34 2.21 13.56 -2.92
C ASP A 34 2.70 12.13 -2.71
N TYR A 35 3.87 11.98 -2.10
CA TYR A 35 4.41 10.67 -1.77
C TYR A 35 3.53 9.90 -0.78
N ARG A 36 2.99 10.57 0.25
CA ARG A 36 2.04 9.95 1.20
C ARG A 36 0.75 9.54 0.52
N ASN A 37 0.21 10.37 -0.37
CA ASN A 37 -1.00 10.07 -1.13
C ASN A 37 -0.78 8.87 -2.06
N TYR A 38 0.37 8.82 -2.73
CA TYR A 38 0.76 7.69 -3.56
C TYR A 38 0.83 6.38 -2.76
N LEU A 39 1.55 6.38 -1.63
CA LEU A 39 1.62 5.21 -0.75
C LEU A 39 0.25 4.79 -0.22
N GLN A 40 -0.58 5.74 0.20
CA GLN A 40 -1.93 5.44 0.67
C GLN A 40 -2.79 4.82 -0.45
N GLY A 41 -2.65 5.30 -1.69
CA GLY A 41 -3.29 4.73 -2.85
C GLY A 41 -2.84 3.28 -3.09
N GLU A 42 -1.53 3.03 -3.04
CA GLU A 42 -0.97 1.69 -3.23
C GLU A 42 -1.42 0.71 -2.12
N TYR A 43 -1.41 1.14 -0.86
CA TYR A 43 -1.92 0.34 0.25
C TYR A 43 -3.42 0.06 0.13
N SER A 44 -4.21 1.05 -0.28
CA SER A 44 -5.65 0.87 -0.50
C SER A 44 -5.90 -0.13 -1.64
N LYS A 45 -5.16 -0.01 -2.74
CA LYS A 45 -5.22 -0.94 -3.86
C LYS A 45 -4.88 -2.37 -3.41
N ASN A 46 -3.76 -2.56 -2.72
CA ASN A 46 -3.37 -3.89 -2.22
C ASN A 46 -4.41 -4.47 -1.25
N LEU A 47 -5.04 -3.63 -0.41
CA LEU A 47 -6.14 -4.06 0.46
C LEU A 47 -7.36 -4.52 -0.34
N TYR A 48 -7.76 -3.79 -1.37
CA TYR A 48 -8.88 -4.21 -2.22
C TYR A 48 -8.56 -5.47 -3.03
N GLU A 49 -7.34 -5.61 -3.53
CA GLU A 49 -6.89 -6.84 -4.20
C GLU A 49 -6.87 -8.04 -3.25
N LEU A 50 -6.45 -7.84 -2.00
CA LEU A 50 -6.55 -8.86 -0.94
C LEU A 50 -8.00 -9.29 -0.73
N ILE A 51 -8.92 -8.35 -0.54
CA ILE A 51 -10.35 -8.63 -0.33
C ILE A 51 -10.93 -9.41 -1.51
N ASN A 52 -10.67 -8.96 -2.74
CA ASN A 52 -11.16 -9.61 -3.95
C ASN A 52 -10.65 -11.06 -4.09
N ASN A 53 -9.38 -11.31 -3.74
CA ASN A 53 -8.85 -12.67 -3.73
C ASN A 53 -9.53 -13.55 -2.67
N ILE A 54 -9.84 -13.00 -1.49
CA ILE A 54 -10.57 -13.72 -0.44
C ILE A 54 -12.01 -14.02 -0.88
N GLU A 55 -12.70 -13.08 -1.52
CA GLU A 55 -14.04 -13.28 -2.08
C GLU A 55 -14.03 -14.38 -3.15
N ASN A 56 -13.04 -14.40 -4.04
CA ASN A 56 -12.89 -15.46 -5.04
C ASN A 56 -12.66 -16.84 -4.41
N ILE A 57 -11.86 -16.90 -3.34
CA ILE A 57 -11.64 -18.13 -2.55
C ILE A 57 -12.98 -18.61 -1.96
N GLU A 58 -13.75 -17.72 -1.34
CA GLU A 58 -15.07 -18.03 -0.77
C GLU A 58 -16.02 -18.59 -1.85
N ASP A 59 -16.13 -17.91 -2.99
CA ASP A 59 -16.95 -18.34 -4.12
C ASP A 59 -16.55 -19.71 -4.65
N ASN A 60 -15.24 -19.96 -4.79
CA ASN A 60 -14.72 -21.22 -5.31
C ASN A 60 -14.85 -22.36 -4.29
N LEU A 61 -14.72 -22.09 -2.99
CA LEU A 61 -15.06 -23.06 -1.93
C LEU A 61 -16.55 -23.41 -1.95
N GLY A 62 -17.43 -22.44 -2.20
CA GLY A 62 -18.86 -22.69 -2.38
C GLY A 62 -19.14 -23.62 -3.59
N LYS A 63 -18.43 -23.42 -4.70
CA LYS A 63 -18.52 -24.29 -5.89
C LYS A 63 -17.95 -25.69 -5.62
N SER A 64 -16.84 -25.79 -4.87
CA SER A 64 -16.20 -27.08 -4.57
C SER A 64 -17.11 -28.01 -3.75
N ALA A 65 -18.02 -27.45 -2.94
CA ALA A 65 -18.97 -28.21 -2.13
C ALA A 65 -20.04 -28.94 -2.95
N VAL A 66 -20.31 -28.53 -4.19
CA VAL A 66 -21.41 -29.06 -5.02
C VAL A 66 -20.95 -29.69 -6.35
N VAL A 67 -19.67 -29.55 -6.70
CA VAL A 67 -19.13 -30.07 -7.96
C VAL A 67 -18.98 -31.59 -7.91
N ASN A 68 -19.43 -32.28 -8.96
CA ASN A 68 -19.41 -33.75 -9.05
C ASN A 68 -18.42 -34.31 -10.09
N SER A 69 -17.73 -33.45 -10.85
CA SER A 69 -16.70 -33.85 -11.83
C SER A 69 -15.32 -33.56 -11.28
N LYS A 70 -14.44 -34.56 -11.38
CA LYS A 70 -13.05 -34.50 -10.91
C LYS A 70 -12.24 -33.40 -11.61
N GLU A 71 -12.46 -33.22 -12.91
CA GLU A 71 -11.77 -32.20 -13.72
C GLU A 71 -12.16 -30.80 -13.24
N HIS A 72 -13.46 -30.58 -13.00
CA HIS A 72 -13.95 -29.30 -12.48
C HIS A 72 -13.49 -29.04 -11.05
N SER A 73 -13.45 -30.05 -10.18
CA SER A 73 -12.86 -29.92 -8.83
C SER A 73 -11.40 -29.50 -8.88
N MET A 74 -10.59 -30.12 -9.76
CA MET A 74 -9.17 -29.80 -9.88
C MET A 74 -8.94 -28.34 -10.30
N MET A 75 -9.73 -27.84 -11.26
CA MET A 75 -9.65 -26.44 -11.67
C MET A 75 -10.02 -25.49 -10.54
N ILE A 76 -11.08 -25.79 -9.78
CA ILE A 76 -11.50 -24.99 -8.63
C ILE A 76 -10.39 -24.93 -7.57
N PHE A 77 -9.76 -26.05 -7.21
CA PHE A 77 -8.66 -26.06 -6.24
C PHE A 77 -7.42 -25.32 -6.74
N GLN A 78 -7.10 -25.43 -8.03
CA GLN A 78 -6.01 -24.66 -8.63
C GLN A 78 -6.27 -23.14 -8.54
N ASP A 79 -7.51 -22.71 -8.78
CA ASP A 79 -7.90 -21.31 -8.65
C ASP A 79 -7.82 -20.84 -7.18
N ILE A 80 -8.28 -21.65 -6.23
CA ILE A 80 -8.16 -21.39 -4.78
C ILE A 80 -6.68 -21.21 -4.39
N TYR A 81 -5.80 -22.12 -4.81
CA TYR A 81 -4.37 -22.02 -4.53
C TYR A 81 -3.76 -20.71 -5.07
N LYS A 82 -4.11 -20.33 -6.30
CA LYS A 82 -3.62 -19.10 -6.94
C LYS A 82 -4.09 -17.86 -6.18
N ASP A 83 -5.37 -17.80 -5.84
CA ASP A 83 -5.95 -16.65 -5.15
C ASP A 83 -5.47 -16.57 -3.70
N ALA A 84 -5.26 -17.71 -3.02
CA ALA A 84 -4.69 -17.76 -1.67
C ALA A 84 -3.24 -17.26 -1.63
N THR A 85 -2.42 -17.66 -2.61
CA THR A 85 -1.04 -17.17 -2.77
C THR A 85 -1.04 -15.66 -3.02
N ALA A 86 -1.86 -15.19 -3.95
CA ALA A 86 -1.97 -13.77 -4.28
C ALA A 86 -2.50 -12.94 -3.09
N ALA A 87 -3.49 -13.44 -2.36
CA ALA A 87 -3.98 -12.82 -1.14
C ALA A 87 -2.85 -12.67 -0.10
N ASN A 88 -2.05 -13.72 0.13
CA ASN A 88 -0.96 -13.67 1.10
C ASN A 88 0.10 -12.63 0.71
N ASP A 89 0.44 -12.53 -0.58
CA ASP A 89 1.35 -11.48 -1.07
C ASP A 89 0.81 -10.07 -0.82
N LYS A 90 -0.49 -9.86 -1.06
CA LYS A 90 -1.14 -8.55 -0.83
C LYS A 90 -1.24 -8.21 0.64
N LEU A 91 -1.57 -9.18 1.50
CA LEU A 91 -1.58 -9.02 2.95
C LEU A 91 -0.22 -8.57 3.49
N ASN A 92 0.87 -9.19 3.02
CA ASN A 92 2.24 -8.86 3.44
C ASN A 92 2.73 -7.49 2.92
N SER A 93 2.02 -6.88 1.95
CA SER A 93 2.32 -5.55 1.44
C SER A 93 1.66 -4.41 2.24
N LEU A 94 0.74 -4.74 3.15
CA LEU A 94 0.01 -3.75 3.94
C LEU A 94 0.90 -3.18 5.06
N PRO A 95 0.74 -1.89 5.40
CA PRO A 95 1.54 -1.23 6.44
C PRO A 95 0.97 -1.52 7.84
N ILE A 96 0.79 -2.80 8.18
CA ILE A 96 0.25 -3.25 9.46
C ILE A 96 1.21 -4.24 10.13
N PRO A 97 1.19 -4.35 11.47
CA PRO A 97 2.06 -5.29 12.17
C PRO A 97 1.77 -6.74 11.77
N VAL A 98 2.83 -7.53 11.59
CA VAL A 98 2.74 -8.94 11.18
C VAL A 98 1.95 -9.75 12.20
N GLU A 99 2.03 -9.40 13.48
CA GLU A 99 1.29 -10.06 14.55
C GLU A 99 -0.22 -10.03 14.34
N VAL A 100 -0.73 -8.97 13.69
CA VAL A 100 -2.16 -8.82 13.38
C VAL A 100 -2.57 -9.64 12.15
N THR A 101 -1.61 -10.00 11.28
CA THR A 101 -1.87 -10.74 10.04
C THR A 101 -1.64 -12.24 10.16
N GLN A 102 -1.04 -12.71 11.26
CA GLN A 102 -0.65 -14.11 11.47
C GLN A 102 -1.78 -15.11 11.22
N ASP A 103 -2.96 -14.85 11.78
CA ASP A 103 -4.11 -15.76 11.64
C ASP A 103 -4.61 -15.81 10.19
N THR A 104 -4.66 -14.65 9.51
CA THR A 104 -5.06 -14.57 8.11
C THR A 104 -4.04 -15.26 7.20
N THR A 105 -2.74 -15.04 7.42
CA THR A 105 -1.68 -15.75 6.69
C THR A 105 -1.81 -17.26 6.87
N LYS A 106 -2.04 -17.73 8.11
CA LYS A 106 -2.24 -19.15 8.39
C LYS A 106 -3.48 -19.71 7.69
N PHE A 107 -4.60 -19.00 7.72
CA PHE A 107 -5.81 -19.37 7.01
C PHE A 107 -5.55 -19.50 5.50
N LEU A 108 -4.91 -18.50 4.88
CA LEU A 108 -4.61 -18.50 3.45
C LEU A 108 -3.69 -19.66 3.05
N SER A 109 -2.66 -19.96 3.87
CA SER A 109 -1.83 -21.14 3.62
C SER A 109 -2.63 -22.45 3.70
N GLN A 110 -3.47 -22.61 4.73
CA GLN A 110 -4.27 -23.82 4.90
C GLN A 110 -5.28 -24.03 3.78
N VAL A 111 -5.92 -22.95 3.30
CA VAL A 111 -6.89 -23.03 2.22
C VAL A 111 -6.22 -23.25 0.87
N GLY A 112 -5.05 -22.66 0.63
CA GLY A 112 -4.28 -22.90 -0.59
C GLY A 112 -3.74 -24.33 -0.69
N ASP A 113 -3.40 -24.96 0.43
CA ASP A 113 -2.89 -26.32 0.49
C ASP A 113 -3.99 -27.42 0.37
N TYR A 114 -5.26 -27.03 0.30
CA TYR A 114 -6.43 -27.93 0.25
C TYR A 114 -6.77 -28.39 -1.17
#